data_AF-A0A434TBP9-F1
#
_entry.id   AF-A0A434TBP9-F1
#
_cell.length_a   1.000
_cell.length_b   1.000
_cell.length_c   1.000
_cell.angle_alpha   90.00
_cell.angle_beta   90.00
_cell.angle_gamma   90.00
#
_symmetry.space_group_name_H-M   'P 1'
#
loop_
_entity.id
_entity.type
_entity.pdbx_description
1 polymer ?
#
loop_
_entity_poly.entity_id
_entity_poly.type
_entity_poly.pdbx_seq_one_letter_code
_entity_poly.pdbx_strand_id
1 'polypeptide(L)'
;MTEDTLLPLSFPAVGRKKITAAFDGGRITSDGGVMLLAAAERRLRLADRLAAAIHDPRDRARVTHAMADILRARIFAIACGYEDANDLNRLRTDPAFKLACGRLPDSGLDLCSQPTCSRLENLPDIRTVIRLGRVLVDLWLSSYAAPPKSVTLDVDDTLDVVHGHQQLSLFNAHYDERCFLPIHVYDAATGRPVAMILRPGKTPTGEEIRGYLRRLVRRIRARWPTTRI
;
A
#
# COMPACT_ATOMS: atom_id res chain seq x y z
N MET A 1 -21.79 30.37 19.29
CA MET A 1 -21.39 30.30 17.87
C MET A 1 -21.49 28.84 17.47
N THR A 2 -22.69 28.44 17.02
CA THR A 2 -23.10 27.06 16.75
C THR A 2 -23.21 26.87 15.24
N GLU A 3 -22.08 26.97 14.55
CA GLU A 3 -21.98 26.41 13.22
C GLU A 3 -21.26 25.08 13.37
N ASP A 4 -22.04 24.00 13.48
CA ASP A 4 -21.51 22.66 13.32
C ASP A 4 -21.08 22.54 11.87
N THR A 5 -19.80 22.75 11.59
CA THR A 5 -19.20 22.45 10.28
C THR A 5 -19.43 20.97 10.01
N LEU A 6 -20.48 20.65 9.25
CA LEU A 6 -20.76 19.28 8.84
C LEU A 6 -19.55 18.79 8.04
N LEU A 7 -18.88 17.76 8.56
CA LEU A 7 -17.77 17.15 7.86
C LEU A 7 -18.27 16.66 6.49
N PRO A 8 -17.53 16.91 5.39
CA PRO A 8 -17.90 16.48 4.04
C PRO A 8 -17.87 14.95 3.86
N LEU A 9 -17.57 14.20 4.92
CA LEU A 9 -17.50 12.74 4.94
C LEU A 9 -18.11 12.20 6.23
N SER A 10 -18.81 11.07 6.11
CA SER A 10 -19.30 10.31 7.27
C SER A 10 -18.25 9.29 7.70
N PHE A 11 -18.01 9.20 9.01
CA PHE A 11 -17.19 8.12 9.54
C PHE A 11 -17.98 6.81 9.56
N PRO A 12 -17.37 5.69 9.16
CA PRO A 12 -17.97 4.37 9.35
C PRO A 12 -18.15 4.10 10.85
N ALA A 13 -19.08 3.23 11.19
CA ALA A 13 -19.13 2.68 12.54
C ALA A 13 -17.89 1.79 12.79
N VAL A 14 -17.31 1.88 13.98
CA VAL A 14 -16.20 1.03 14.44
C VAL A 14 -16.66 0.27 15.68
N GLY A 15 -16.53 -1.06 15.69
CA GLY A 15 -16.97 -1.87 16.82
C GLY A 15 -18.44 -1.66 17.21
N ARG A 16 -19.33 -1.49 16.22
CA ARG A 16 -20.76 -1.15 16.38
C ARG A 16 -21.04 0.22 17.02
N LYS A 17 -20.04 1.08 17.19
CA LYS A 17 -20.20 2.45 17.68
C LYS A 17 -20.17 3.44 16.52
N LYS A 18 -21.10 4.40 16.53
CA LYS A 18 -21.05 5.56 15.61
C LYS A 18 -19.89 6.46 16.02
N ILE A 19 -19.14 6.92 15.03
CA ILE A 19 -18.00 7.82 15.24
C ILE A 19 -18.40 9.23 14.82
N THR A 20 -18.09 10.20 15.68
CA THR A 20 -18.33 11.63 15.46
C THR A 20 -17.03 12.38 15.74
N ALA A 21 -16.75 13.42 14.96
CA ALA A 21 -15.72 14.40 15.34
C ALA A 21 -16.38 15.52 16.13
N ALA A 22 -15.65 16.06 17.10
CA ALA A 22 -16.02 17.24 17.86
C ALA A 22 -14.80 18.18 17.95
N PHE A 23 -15.05 19.48 18.10
CA PHE A 23 -14.04 20.51 18.26
C PHE A 23 -13.98 21.01 19.72
N ASP A 24 -14.08 20.07 20.67
CA ASP A 24 -14.16 20.32 22.11
C ASP A 24 -12.83 20.12 22.84
N GLY A 25 -11.75 19.81 22.10
CA GLY A 25 -10.41 19.64 22.65
C GLY A 25 -10.15 18.29 23.32
N GLY A 26 -11.04 17.30 23.19
CA GLY A 26 -10.88 15.95 23.75
C GLY A 26 -9.70 15.14 23.17
N ARG A 27 -9.99 14.02 22.49
CA ARG A 27 -8.95 13.25 21.78
C ARG A 27 -8.62 13.97 20.48
N ILE A 28 -7.40 14.49 20.40
CA ILE A 28 -6.92 15.26 19.24
C ILE A 28 -6.00 14.41 18.39
N THR A 29 -6.09 14.59 17.08
CA THR A 29 -5.20 14.01 16.07
C THR A 29 -4.95 15.03 14.98
N SER A 30 -3.74 15.01 14.42
CA SER A 30 -3.40 15.80 13.23
C SER A 30 -3.64 15.01 11.94
N ASP A 31 -4.01 13.73 12.06
CA ASP A 31 -4.02 12.76 10.97
C ASP A 31 -5.43 12.41 10.50
N GLY A 32 -6.41 13.29 10.70
CA GLY A 32 -7.82 13.02 10.36
C GLY A 32 -8.06 12.58 8.90
N GLY A 33 -7.18 12.98 7.98
CA GLY A 33 -7.19 12.56 6.57
C GLY A 33 -7.05 11.04 6.37
N VAL A 34 -6.47 10.32 7.33
CA VAL A 34 -6.34 8.85 7.29
C VAL A 34 -7.69 8.14 7.20
N MET A 35 -8.79 8.80 7.62
CA MET A 35 -10.14 8.26 7.51
C MET A 35 -10.63 8.12 6.05
N LEU A 36 -10.14 8.98 5.15
CA LEU A 36 -10.39 8.84 3.71
C LEU A 36 -9.67 7.61 3.15
N LEU A 37 -8.41 7.40 3.56
CA LEU A 37 -7.64 6.21 3.19
C LEU A 37 -8.31 4.94 3.71
N ALA A 38 -8.84 4.97 4.93
CA ALA A 38 -9.60 3.85 5.49
C ALA A 38 -10.88 3.54 4.70
N ALA A 39 -11.56 4.55 4.14
CA ALA A 39 -12.71 4.33 3.27
C ALA A 39 -12.31 3.67 1.94
N ALA A 40 -11.19 4.07 1.35
CA ALA A 40 -10.64 3.43 0.16
C ALA A 40 -10.18 2.00 0.45
N GLU A 41 -9.45 1.77 1.55
CA GLU A 41 -8.97 0.45 1.95
C GLU A 41 -10.14 -0.52 2.17
N ARG A 42 -11.23 -0.11 2.82
CA ARG A 42 -12.41 -0.98 3.02
C ARG A 42 -13.02 -1.46 1.70
N ARG A 43 -12.99 -0.62 0.66
CA ARG A 43 -13.50 -0.96 -0.68
C ARG A 43 -12.55 -1.91 -1.40
N LEU A 44 -11.25 -1.64 -1.34
CA LEU A 44 -10.22 -2.39 -2.06
C LEU A 44 -9.84 -3.71 -1.36
N ARG A 45 -9.93 -3.72 -0.03
CA ARG A 45 -9.40 -4.76 0.87
C ARG A 45 -7.93 -5.08 0.61
N LEU A 46 -7.14 -4.04 0.32
CA LEU A 46 -5.77 -4.19 -0.14
C LEU A 46 -4.90 -4.93 0.88
N ALA A 47 -4.96 -4.53 2.16
CA ALA A 47 -4.13 -5.13 3.20
C ALA A 47 -4.44 -6.63 3.40
N ASP A 48 -5.71 -7.03 3.35
CA ASP A 48 -6.11 -8.44 3.43
C ASP A 48 -5.57 -9.25 2.25
N ARG A 49 -5.68 -8.70 1.02
CA ARG A 49 -5.20 -9.37 -0.20
C ARG A 49 -3.68 -9.53 -0.20
N LEU A 50 -2.95 -8.51 0.26
CA LEU A 50 -1.49 -8.57 0.40
C LEU A 50 -1.08 -9.57 1.48
N ALA A 51 -1.74 -9.54 2.66
CA ALA A 51 -1.49 -10.47 3.75
C ALA A 51 -1.64 -11.92 3.31
N ALA A 52 -2.66 -12.24 2.51
CA ALA A 52 -2.90 -13.59 1.99
C ALA A 52 -1.79 -14.10 1.05
N ALA A 53 -0.97 -13.22 0.49
CA ALA A 53 0.16 -13.58 -0.38
C ALA A 53 1.49 -13.79 0.39
N ILE A 54 1.53 -13.43 1.68
CA ILE A 54 2.70 -13.54 2.55
C ILE A 54 2.54 -14.79 3.42
N HIS A 55 3.57 -15.63 3.44
CA HIS A 55 3.61 -16.73 4.41
C HIS A 55 3.98 -16.15 5.78
N ASP A 56 3.13 -16.36 6.78
CA ASP A 56 3.37 -15.93 8.15
C ASP A 56 3.89 -17.12 8.98
N PRO A 57 5.19 -17.18 9.31
CA PRO A 57 5.77 -18.29 10.05
C PRO A 57 5.55 -18.17 11.57
N ARG A 58 4.91 -17.10 12.05
CA ARG A 58 4.70 -16.87 13.48
C ARG A 58 3.73 -17.90 14.05
N ASP A 59 3.98 -18.33 15.28
CA ASP A 59 3.03 -19.15 16.04
C ASP A 59 1.72 -18.38 16.24
N ARG A 60 0.63 -18.89 15.64
CA ARG A 60 -0.69 -18.25 15.65
C ARG A 60 -1.22 -17.99 17.05
N ALA A 61 -0.88 -18.82 18.04
CA ALA A 61 -1.31 -18.63 19.43
C ALA A 61 -0.65 -17.41 20.09
N ARG A 62 0.47 -16.94 19.54
CA ARG A 62 1.27 -15.81 20.05
C ARG A 62 1.10 -14.54 19.22
N VAL A 63 0.23 -14.56 18.20
CA VAL A 63 0.01 -13.40 17.33
C VAL A 63 -0.96 -12.42 17.99
N THR A 64 -0.42 -11.26 18.40
CA THR A 64 -1.20 -10.13 18.89
C THR A 64 -1.79 -9.26 17.76
N HIS A 65 -1.04 -9.09 16.66
CA HIS A 65 -1.45 -8.31 15.49
C HIS A 65 -1.41 -9.17 14.24
N ALA A 66 -2.57 -9.32 13.59
CA ALA A 66 -2.69 -10.04 12.33
C ALA A 66 -1.82 -9.38 11.24
N MET A 67 -1.32 -10.18 10.29
CA MET A 67 -0.53 -9.69 9.15
C MET A 67 -1.22 -8.54 8.41
N ALA A 68 -2.53 -8.66 8.16
CA ALA A 68 -3.32 -7.62 7.52
C ALA A 68 -3.41 -6.33 8.35
N ASP A 69 -3.49 -6.43 9.68
CA ASP A 69 -3.53 -5.25 10.55
C ASP A 69 -2.21 -4.49 10.53
N ILE A 70 -1.08 -5.20 10.53
CA ILE A 70 0.25 -4.60 10.46
C ILE A 70 0.44 -3.91 9.10
N LEU A 71 0.10 -4.59 8.00
CA LEU A 71 0.16 -4.02 6.66
C LEU A 71 -0.75 -2.79 6.54
N ARG A 72 -1.98 -2.85 7.06
CA ARG A 72 -2.94 -1.73 7.00
C ARG A 72 -2.42 -0.50 7.74
N ALA A 73 -1.96 -0.67 8.98
CA ALA A 73 -1.36 0.42 9.75
C ALA A 73 -0.15 1.02 9.02
N ARG A 74 0.69 0.16 8.42
CA ARG A 74 1.88 0.59 7.70
C ARG A 74 1.58 1.34 6.40
N ILE A 75 0.62 0.85 5.62
CA ILE A 75 0.16 1.52 4.39
C ILE A 75 -0.39 2.91 4.71
N PHE A 76 -1.19 3.04 5.78
CA PHE A 76 -1.69 4.33 6.22
C PHE A 76 -0.58 5.27 6.68
N ALA A 77 0.39 4.77 7.45
CA ALA A 77 1.53 5.57 7.88
C ALA A 77 2.31 6.13 6.68
N ILE A 78 2.65 5.29 5.70
CA ILE A 78 3.34 5.71 4.47
C ILE A 78 2.51 6.78 3.73
N ALA A 79 1.22 6.54 3.54
CA ALA A 79 0.34 7.47 2.83
C ALA A 79 0.12 8.80 3.56
N CYS A 80 0.37 8.84 4.88
CA CYS A 80 0.33 10.04 5.70
C CYS A 80 1.70 10.74 5.85
N GLY A 81 2.76 10.25 5.19
CA GLY A 81 4.11 10.84 5.24
C GLY A 81 4.99 10.34 6.39
N TYR A 82 4.70 9.14 6.91
CA TYR A 82 5.47 8.47 7.96
C TYR A 82 6.17 7.21 7.40
N GLU A 83 6.87 7.37 6.28
CA GLU A 83 7.48 6.26 5.53
C GLU A 83 8.70 5.63 6.22
N ASP A 84 9.40 6.31 7.12
CA ASP A 84 10.56 5.74 7.84
C ASP A 84 10.18 4.83 9.03
N ALA A 85 8.87 4.76 9.34
CA ALA A 85 8.25 4.00 10.42
C ALA A 85 8.59 4.45 11.85
N ASN A 86 9.43 5.47 12.08
CA ASN A 86 9.88 5.84 13.43
C ASN A 86 8.70 6.30 14.34
N ASP A 87 7.71 6.95 13.73
CA ASP A 87 6.53 7.51 14.39
C ASP A 87 5.50 6.45 14.77
N LEU A 88 5.64 5.20 14.30
CA LEU A 88 4.67 4.13 14.61
C LEU A 88 4.55 3.84 16.11
N ASN A 89 5.57 4.14 16.90
CA ASN A 89 5.48 4.04 18.36
C ASN A 89 4.56 5.08 18.98
N ARG A 90 4.41 6.25 18.34
CA ARG A 90 3.45 7.31 18.72
C ARG A 90 2.09 7.07 18.08
N LEU A 91 2.06 6.80 16.77
CA LEU A 91 0.84 6.62 15.99
C LEU A 91 0.02 5.40 16.42
N ARG A 92 0.62 4.40 17.06
CA ARG A 92 -0.11 3.22 17.52
C ARG A 92 -1.22 3.52 18.54
N THR A 93 -1.11 4.63 19.26
CA THR A 93 -2.12 5.13 20.21
C THR A 93 -2.93 6.29 19.65
N ASP A 94 -2.63 6.80 18.45
CA ASP A 94 -3.36 7.92 17.85
C ASP A 94 -4.83 7.53 17.58
N PRO A 95 -5.80 8.37 17.97
CA PRO A 95 -7.22 8.03 17.88
C PRO A 95 -7.69 7.84 16.42
N ALA A 96 -7.21 8.62 15.45
CA ALA A 96 -7.61 8.46 14.05
C ALA A 96 -6.97 7.22 13.42
N PHE A 97 -5.70 6.93 13.70
CA PHE A 97 -5.05 5.71 13.23
C PHE A 97 -5.70 4.45 13.80
N LYS A 98 -6.04 4.43 15.09
CA LYS A 98 -6.80 3.33 15.70
C LYS A 98 -8.15 3.15 14.99
N LEU A 99 -8.90 4.23 14.78
CA LEU A 99 -10.18 4.18 14.07
C LEU A 99 -10.06 3.71 12.62
N ALA A 100 -9.06 4.20 11.88
CA ALA A 100 -8.79 3.79 10.51
C ALA A 100 -8.49 2.30 10.39
N CYS A 101 -7.83 1.73 11.41
CA CYS A 101 -7.57 0.30 11.51
C CYS A 101 -8.71 -0.48 12.19
N GLY A 102 -9.89 0.12 12.38
CA GLY A 102 -11.07 -0.55 12.93
C GLY A 102 -11.01 -0.79 14.44
N ARG A 103 -10.21 -0.02 15.18
CA ARG A 103 -10.04 -0.13 16.64
C ARG A 103 -10.63 1.08 17.34
N LEU A 104 -11.24 0.85 18.51
CA LEU A 104 -11.75 1.93 19.34
C LEU A 104 -10.57 2.73 19.93
N PRO A 105 -10.61 4.08 19.93
CA PRO A 105 -9.52 4.91 20.45
C PRO A 105 -9.13 4.60 21.89
N ASP A 106 -10.11 4.49 22.79
CA ASP A 106 -9.83 4.36 24.22
C ASP A 106 -9.71 2.90 24.70
N SER A 107 -10.55 2.00 24.18
CA SER A 107 -10.64 0.62 24.67
C SER A 107 -10.12 -0.43 23.69
N GLY A 108 -9.86 -0.05 22.45
CA GLY A 108 -9.28 -0.95 21.46
C GLY A 108 -7.79 -1.16 21.72
N LEU A 109 -7.30 -2.36 21.42
CA LEU A 109 -5.87 -2.64 21.47
C LEU A 109 -5.10 -1.65 20.57
N ASP A 110 -3.99 -1.12 21.06
CA ASP A 110 -3.13 -0.23 20.27
C ASP A 110 -2.61 -0.92 19.00
N LEU A 111 -2.23 -0.16 17.98
CA LEU A 111 -1.64 -0.74 16.77
C LEU A 111 -0.26 -1.36 17.08
N CYS A 112 0.28 -2.08 16.09
CA CYS A 112 1.61 -2.65 16.18
C CYS A 112 2.67 -1.55 16.32
N SER A 113 3.72 -1.84 17.09
CA SER A 113 4.87 -0.95 17.26
C SER A 113 5.80 -0.95 16.04
N GLN A 114 6.70 0.03 15.96
CA GLN A 114 7.71 0.13 14.90
C GLN A 114 8.52 -1.18 14.73
N PRO A 115 9.05 -1.84 15.80
CA PRO A 115 9.83 -3.06 15.63
C PRO A 115 9.02 -4.25 15.09
N THR A 116 7.70 -4.22 15.27
CA THR A 116 6.80 -5.24 14.72
C THR A 116 6.65 -5.05 13.21
N CYS A 117 6.55 -3.81 12.74
CA CYS A 117 6.52 -3.48 11.31
C CYS A 117 7.85 -3.83 10.62
N SER A 118 8.99 -3.45 11.20
CA SER A 118 10.30 -3.76 10.58
C SER A 118 10.54 -5.27 10.45
N ARG A 119 10.15 -6.07 11.44
CA ARG A 119 10.24 -7.54 11.34
C ARG A 119 9.40 -8.09 10.19
N LEU A 120 8.23 -7.50 9.94
CA LEU A 120 7.36 -7.87 8.84
C LEU A 120 7.94 -7.43 7.49
N GLU A 121 8.49 -6.23 7.37
CA GLU A 121 9.06 -5.73 6.11
C GLU A 121 10.29 -6.54 5.67
N ASN A 122 11.01 -7.14 6.62
CA ASN A 122 12.16 -8.01 6.35
C ASN A 122 11.78 -9.49 6.14
N LEU A 123 10.50 -9.86 6.24
CA LEU A 123 10.04 -11.24 6.08
C LEU A 123 9.94 -11.70 4.60
N PRO A 124 9.43 -10.88 3.64
CA PRO A 124 9.24 -11.32 2.26
C PRO A 124 10.55 -11.68 1.54
N ASP A 125 10.59 -12.88 0.97
CA ASP A 125 11.58 -13.25 -0.03
C ASP A 125 11.17 -12.75 -1.44
N ILE A 126 12.04 -12.93 -2.43
CA ILE A 126 11.77 -12.55 -3.82
C ILE A 126 10.51 -13.21 -4.39
N ARG A 127 10.20 -14.45 -3.98
CA ARG A 127 8.99 -15.16 -4.42
C ARG A 127 7.75 -14.47 -3.85
N THR A 128 7.81 -14.01 -2.60
CA THR A 128 6.77 -13.25 -1.94
C THR A 128 6.55 -11.91 -2.65
N VAL A 129 7.62 -11.17 -2.95
CA VAL A 129 7.52 -9.91 -3.72
C VAL A 129 6.83 -10.13 -5.08
N ILE A 130 7.17 -11.21 -5.80
CA ILE A 130 6.49 -11.56 -7.05
C ILE A 130 4.99 -11.85 -6.83
N ARG A 131 4.61 -12.50 -5.73
CA ARG A 131 3.20 -12.75 -5.40
C ARG A 131 2.47 -11.45 -5.05
N LEU A 132 3.10 -10.54 -4.30
CA LEU A 132 2.55 -9.22 -3.99
C LEU A 132 2.32 -8.39 -5.26
N GLY A 133 3.26 -8.41 -6.21
CA GLY A 133 3.07 -7.75 -7.51
C GLY A 133 1.85 -8.30 -8.28
N ARG A 134 1.56 -9.60 -8.19
CA ARG A 134 0.34 -10.18 -8.79
C ARG A 134 -0.93 -9.69 -8.12
N VAL A 135 -0.91 -9.44 -6.80
CA VAL A 135 -2.05 -8.88 -6.08
C VAL A 135 -2.42 -7.50 -6.63
N LEU A 136 -1.42 -6.65 -6.94
CA LEU A 136 -1.65 -5.33 -7.54
C LEU A 136 -2.28 -5.44 -8.94
N VAL A 137 -1.74 -6.32 -9.79
CA VAL A 137 -2.31 -6.58 -11.12
C VAL A 137 -3.74 -7.10 -11.01
N ASP A 138 -4.00 -8.04 -10.09
CA ASP A 138 -5.34 -8.60 -9.88
C ASP A 138 -6.34 -7.57 -9.34
N LEU A 139 -5.87 -6.61 -8.53
CA LEU A 139 -6.67 -5.49 -8.05
C LEU A 139 -7.07 -4.59 -9.23
N TRP A 140 -6.12 -4.24 -10.09
CA TRP A 140 -6.38 -3.48 -11.32
C TRP A 140 -7.35 -4.23 -12.25
N LEU A 141 -7.12 -5.51 -12.53
CA LEU A 141 -8.04 -6.34 -13.34
C LEU A 141 -9.46 -6.39 -12.74
N SER A 142 -9.58 -6.39 -11.40
CA SER A 142 -10.88 -6.39 -10.71
C SER A 142 -11.54 -5.03 -10.64
N SER A 143 -10.84 -3.96 -11.04
CA SER A 143 -11.38 -2.59 -11.07
C SER A 143 -12.26 -2.31 -12.30
N TYR A 144 -12.26 -3.23 -13.27
CA TYR A 144 -13.13 -3.21 -14.45
C TYR A 144 -14.38 -4.04 -14.20
N ALA A 145 -15.54 -3.52 -14.60
CA ALA A 145 -16.82 -4.26 -14.53
C ALA A 145 -16.86 -5.46 -15.49
N ALA A 146 -16.22 -5.34 -16.65
CA ALA A 146 -16.07 -6.40 -17.64
C ALA A 146 -14.73 -6.23 -18.39
N PRO A 147 -14.19 -7.30 -19.02
CA PRO A 147 -12.96 -7.21 -19.81
C PRO A 147 -13.09 -6.14 -20.92
N PRO A 148 -12.17 -5.17 -21.02
CA PRO A 148 -12.23 -4.14 -22.05
C PRO A 148 -11.84 -4.72 -23.43
N LYS A 149 -12.23 -4.06 -24.52
CA LYS A 149 -11.80 -4.47 -25.89
C LYS A 149 -10.30 -4.30 -26.10
N SER A 150 -9.71 -3.30 -25.46
CA SER A 150 -8.27 -3.01 -25.49
C SER A 150 -7.84 -2.32 -24.20
N VAL A 151 -6.57 -2.51 -23.84
CA VAL A 151 -5.86 -1.72 -22.83
C VAL A 151 -4.53 -1.27 -23.42
N THR A 152 -4.10 -0.06 -23.07
CA THR A 152 -2.76 0.44 -23.39
C THR A 152 -2.02 0.61 -22.07
N LEU A 153 -0.82 0.06 -21.99
CA LEU A 153 0.01 0.11 -20.80
C LEU A 153 1.17 1.07 -21.01
N ASP A 154 1.24 2.08 -20.17
CA ASP A 154 2.39 2.98 -20.06
C ASP A 154 3.42 2.34 -19.14
N VAL A 155 4.68 2.25 -19.58
CA VAL A 155 5.73 1.47 -18.92
C VAL A 155 7.02 2.27 -18.89
N ASP A 156 7.29 2.88 -17.75
CA ASP A 156 8.44 3.77 -17.60
C ASP A 156 9.26 3.42 -16.37
N ASP A 157 10.58 3.64 -16.46
CA ASP A 157 11.40 3.78 -15.28
C ASP A 157 11.12 5.12 -14.59
N THR A 158 11.10 5.09 -13.26
CA THR A 158 10.92 6.29 -12.44
C THR A 158 12.16 6.48 -11.58
N LEU A 159 12.78 7.66 -11.66
CA LEU A 159 13.92 8.01 -10.83
C LEU A 159 13.49 8.10 -9.36
N ASP A 160 14.15 7.32 -8.52
CA ASP A 160 13.99 7.34 -7.06
C ASP A 160 15.36 7.55 -6.42
N VAL A 161 15.69 8.82 -6.15
CA VAL A 161 17.00 9.22 -5.60
C VAL A 161 17.10 8.75 -4.16
N VAL A 162 18.22 8.09 -3.82
CA VAL A 162 18.42 7.57 -2.48
C VAL A 162 19.25 8.51 -1.61
N HIS A 163 19.03 8.45 -0.31
CA HIS A 163 19.94 9.01 0.68
C HIS A 163 20.94 7.95 1.14
N GLY A 164 22.24 8.28 1.07
CA GLY A 164 23.32 7.40 1.51
C GLY A 164 23.56 6.19 0.62
N HIS A 165 23.98 5.08 1.22
CA HIS A 165 24.40 3.87 0.52
C HIS A 165 23.43 2.70 0.76
N GLN A 166 22.16 2.92 0.43
CA GLN A 166 21.13 1.89 0.56
C GLN A 166 21.46 0.68 -0.34
N GLN A 167 21.08 -0.52 0.11
CA GLN A 167 21.33 -1.75 -0.64
C GLN A 167 20.70 -1.65 -2.04
N LEU A 168 21.43 -2.10 -3.08
CA LEU A 168 21.02 -2.05 -4.49
C LEU A 168 20.84 -0.64 -5.09
N SER A 169 21.13 0.42 -4.34
CA SER A 169 21.24 1.76 -4.93
C SER A 169 22.51 1.85 -5.77
N LEU A 170 22.37 2.21 -7.04
CA LEU A 170 23.48 2.30 -7.98
C LEU A 170 23.56 3.71 -8.54
N PHE A 171 24.76 4.14 -8.89
CA PHE A 171 24.93 5.40 -9.62
C PHE A 171 24.44 5.22 -11.06
N ASN A 172 23.63 6.16 -11.53
CA ASN A 172 23.12 6.21 -12.88
C ASN A 172 23.62 7.46 -13.60
N ALA A 173 24.45 7.28 -14.62
CA ALA A 173 25.07 8.40 -15.33
C ALA A 173 24.09 9.25 -16.17
N HIS A 174 22.91 8.73 -16.52
CA HIS A 174 21.90 9.53 -17.23
C HIS A 174 21.25 10.56 -16.31
N TYR A 175 21.00 10.19 -15.06
CA TYR A 175 20.39 11.06 -14.05
C TYR A 175 21.43 11.78 -13.18
N ASP A 176 22.71 11.42 -13.29
CA ASP A 176 23.81 11.91 -12.45
C ASP A 176 23.58 11.73 -10.94
N GLU A 177 22.89 10.65 -10.58
CA GLU A 177 22.42 10.42 -9.21
C GLU A 177 22.63 8.97 -8.78
N ARG A 178 22.70 8.76 -7.46
CA ARG A 178 22.56 7.42 -6.88
C ARG A 178 21.09 7.14 -6.60
N CYS A 179 20.54 6.11 -7.24
CA CYS A 179 19.10 5.91 -7.24
C CYS A 179 18.68 4.43 -7.31
N PHE A 180 17.38 4.23 -7.16
CA PHE A 180 16.65 3.12 -7.76
C PHE A 180 15.99 3.59 -9.06
N LEU A 181 15.68 2.62 -9.95
CA LEU A 181 14.91 2.86 -11.16
C LEU A 181 13.76 1.85 -11.26
N PRO A 182 12.81 1.89 -10.31
CA PRO A 182 11.61 1.07 -10.39
C PRO A 182 10.89 1.31 -11.72
N ILE A 183 10.32 0.25 -12.30
CA ILE A 183 9.41 0.39 -13.43
C ILE A 183 8.00 0.56 -12.87
N HIS A 184 7.35 1.64 -13.25
CA HIS A 184 5.93 1.86 -13.00
C HIS A 184 5.15 1.51 -14.25
N VAL A 185 4.05 0.77 -14.06
CA VAL A 185 3.14 0.42 -15.14
C VAL A 185 1.77 1.01 -14.84
N TYR A 186 1.26 1.83 -15.76
CA TYR A 186 -0.05 2.44 -15.66
C TYR A 186 -0.94 2.05 -16.82
N ASP A 187 -2.24 2.01 -16.55
CA ASP A 187 -3.27 1.93 -17.58
C ASP A 187 -3.51 3.33 -18.15
N ALA A 188 -3.06 3.56 -19.39
CA ALA A 188 -3.04 4.89 -20.00
C ALA A 188 -4.43 5.55 -20.10
N ALA A 189 -5.49 4.75 -20.23
CA ALA A 189 -6.85 5.28 -20.38
C ALA A 189 -7.47 5.71 -19.05
N THR A 190 -7.09 5.05 -17.94
CA THR A 190 -7.70 5.27 -16.63
C THR A 190 -6.77 5.91 -15.60
N GLY A 191 -5.47 6.00 -15.90
CA GLY A 191 -4.43 6.42 -14.96
C GLY A 191 -4.22 5.45 -13.79
N ARG A 192 -4.84 4.26 -13.82
CA ARG A 192 -4.77 3.32 -12.69
C ARG A 192 -3.42 2.62 -12.65
N PRO A 193 -2.79 2.47 -11.47
CA PRO A 193 -1.57 1.69 -11.34
C PRO A 193 -1.85 0.21 -11.59
N VAL A 194 -1.02 -0.42 -12.41
CA VAL A 194 -1.12 -1.83 -12.80
C VAL A 194 -0.10 -2.68 -12.05
N ALA A 195 1.17 -2.25 -12.06
CA ALA A 195 2.26 -2.95 -11.40
C ALA A 195 3.42 -1.99 -11.11
N MET A 196 4.12 -2.25 -10.00
CA MET A 196 5.39 -1.61 -9.67
C MET A 196 6.46 -2.69 -9.57
N ILE A 197 7.57 -2.52 -10.30
CA ILE A 197 8.68 -3.47 -10.33
C ILE A 197 9.90 -2.80 -9.75
N LEU A 198 10.25 -3.16 -8.51
CA LEU A 198 11.42 -2.64 -7.81
C LEU A 198 12.71 -3.08 -8.51
N ARG A 199 13.61 -2.12 -8.76
CA ARG A 199 14.86 -2.37 -9.50
C ARG A 199 16.01 -1.50 -8.98
N PRO A 200 17.24 -2.02 -9.04
CA PRO A 200 18.45 -1.21 -8.85
C PRO A 200 18.52 -0.06 -9.86
N GLY A 201 19.25 1.01 -9.54
CA GLY A 201 19.46 2.20 -10.38
C GLY A 201 20.26 2.00 -11.68
N LYS A 202 20.27 0.79 -12.26
CA LYS A 202 20.90 0.51 -13.56
C LYS A 202 19.88 0.51 -14.69
N THR A 203 20.33 0.84 -15.90
CA THR A 203 19.54 0.62 -17.12
C THR A 203 19.25 -0.88 -17.28
N PRO A 204 17.99 -1.29 -17.51
CA PRO A 204 17.67 -2.70 -17.71
C PRO A 204 18.20 -3.21 -19.05
N THR A 205 18.46 -4.51 -19.13
CA THR A 205 18.59 -5.17 -20.43
C THR A 205 17.21 -5.41 -21.06
N GLY A 206 17.17 -5.56 -22.39
CA GLY A 206 15.94 -5.95 -23.08
C GLY A 206 15.37 -7.29 -22.60
N GLU A 207 16.24 -8.22 -22.18
CA GLU A 207 15.82 -9.50 -21.61
C GLU A 207 15.11 -9.35 -20.26
N GLU A 208 15.61 -8.46 -19.39
CA GLU A 208 14.98 -8.14 -18.10
C GLU A 208 13.58 -7.55 -18.33
N ILE A 209 13.46 -6.53 -19.18
CA ILE A 209 12.17 -5.90 -19.53
C ILE A 209 11.20 -6.94 -20.11
N ARG A 210 11.64 -7.71 -21.10
CA ARG A 210 10.82 -8.76 -21.72
C ARG A 210 10.36 -9.78 -20.68
N GLY A 211 11.21 -10.13 -19.72
CA GLY A 211 10.88 -11.02 -18.62
C GLY A 211 9.71 -10.50 -17.76
N TYR A 212 9.73 -9.22 -17.41
CA TYR A 212 8.67 -8.56 -16.65
C TYR A 212 7.37 -8.46 -17.45
N LEU A 213 7.43 -7.90 -18.66
CA LEU A 213 6.26 -7.73 -19.53
C LEU A 213 5.59 -9.07 -19.85
N ARG A 214 6.37 -10.12 -20.15
CA ARG A 214 5.83 -11.46 -20.38
C ARG A 214 5.03 -11.99 -19.19
N ARG A 215 5.48 -11.73 -17.96
CA ARG A 215 4.75 -12.16 -16.74
C ARG A 215 3.47 -11.36 -16.56
N LEU A 216 3.51 -10.05 -16.80
CA LEU A 216 2.35 -9.17 -16.75
C LEU A 216 1.30 -9.58 -17.78
N VAL A 217 1.67 -9.61 -19.07
CA VAL A 217 0.78 -9.99 -20.19
C VAL A 217 0.15 -11.36 -19.95
N ARG A 218 0.92 -12.35 -19.47
CA ARG A 218 0.37 -13.67 -19.14
C ARG A 218 -0.72 -13.60 -18.06
N ARG A 219 -0.53 -12.77 -17.02
CA ARG A 219 -1.52 -12.60 -15.95
C ARG A 219 -2.78 -11.91 -16.48
N ILE A 220 -2.63 -10.90 -17.32
CA ILE A 220 -3.77 -10.22 -17.98
C ILE A 220 -4.54 -11.21 -18.84
N ARG A 221 -3.84 -11.93 -19.73
CA ARG A 221 -4.44 -12.93 -20.65
C ARG A 221 -5.17 -14.06 -19.92
N ALA A 222 -4.72 -14.43 -18.72
CA ALA A 222 -5.39 -15.45 -17.92
C ALA A 222 -6.82 -15.05 -17.49
N ARG A 223 -7.11 -13.75 -17.41
CA ARG A 223 -8.43 -13.21 -17.03
C ARG A 223 -9.16 -12.57 -18.22
N TRP A 224 -8.41 -12.00 -19.15
CA TRP A 224 -8.88 -11.27 -20.32
C TRP A 224 -8.26 -11.86 -21.60
N PRO A 225 -8.72 -13.05 -22.04
CA PRO A 225 -8.07 -13.78 -23.13
C PRO A 225 -8.14 -13.04 -24.47
N THR A 226 -9.21 -12.29 -24.72
CA THR A 226 -9.50 -11.63 -26.01
C THR A 226 -9.20 -10.13 -26.05
N THR A 227 -8.91 -9.50 -24.91
CA THR A 227 -8.60 -8.05 -24.83
C THR A 227 -7.32 -7.72 -25.58
N ARG A 228 -7.31 -6.73 -26.47
CA ARG A 228 -6.05 -6.27 -27.10
C ARG A 228 -5.17 -5.57 -26.04
N ILE A 229 -3.88 -5.87 -26.03
CA ILE A 229 -2.89 -5.26 -25.13
C ILE A 229 -1.83 -4.65 -26.02
#